data_AF-X0VQZ2-F1
#
_entry.id   AF-X0VQZ2-F1
#
_cell.length_a   1.000
_cell.length_b   1.000
_cell.length_c   1.000
_cell.angle_alpha   90.00
_cell.angle_beta   90.00
_cell.angle_gamma   90.00
#
_symmetry.space_group_name_H-M   'P 1'
#
loop_
_entity.id
_entity.type
_entity.pdbx_description
1 polymer ?
#
loop_
_entity_poly.entity_id
_entity_poly.type
_entity_poly.pdbx_seq_one_letter_code
_entity_poly.pdbx_strand_id
1 'polypeptide(L)'
;RFPGNDIGEKFEKKDIEGKLIEQIEGTERVLKEYLRSETKIEGFEKEEPLFEIPVESLREAVINAIAHRNYQLPSQVRIFIFDDRIEIKSPGKLPNTVTVENIKLGFPLHRNPLIVSFLAKEHRMTEIGTGIPRMIRLLKEHTGREPDFEERDQEFIVRIWRPTL
;
A
#
# COMPACT_ATOMS: atom_id res chain seq x y z
N ARG A 1 9.41 -1.40 -10.97
CA ARG A 1 10.24 -0.24 -10.57
C ARG A 1 10.66 0.54 -11.81
N PHE A 2 10.39 1.85 -11.85
CA PHE A 2 10.83 2.75 -12.92
C PHE A 2 11.96 3.67 -12.41
N PRO A 3 13.12 3.75 -13.09
CA PRO A 3 14.13 4.77 -12.79
C PRO A 3 13.59 6.15 -13.13
N GLY A 4 13.75 7.10 -12.20
CA GLY A 4 13.15 8.42 -12.25
C GLY A 4 11.72 8.47 -11.68
N ASN A 5 11.02 9.54 -12.05
CA ASN A 5 9.68 9.88 -11.52
C ASN A 5 8.56 9.65 -12.55
N ASP A 6 8.91 9.18 -13.74
CA ASP A 6 8.01 9.02 -14.89
C ASP A 6 7.96 7.58 -15.36
N ILE A 7 6.85 7.22 -16.00
CA ILE A 7 6.74 5.94 -16.71
C ILE A 7 7.57 6.05 -17.98
N GLY A 8 8.64 5.27 -18.06
CA GLY A 8 9.54 5.20 -19.21
C GLY A 8 9.66 3.79 -19.77
N GLU A 9 10.51 3.64 -20.79
CA GLU A 9 10.74 2.36 -21.48
C GLU A 9 11.54 1.36 -20.64
N LYS A 10 12.38 1.85 -19.72
CA LYS A 10 13.20 1.00 -18.84
C LYS A 10 12.47 0.78 -17.52
N PHE A 11 12.17 -0.47 -17.20
CA PHE A 11 11.60 -0.83 -15.90
C PHE A 11 11.94 -2.27 -15.52
N GLU A 12 11.91 -2.53 -14.22
CA GLU A 12 11.93 -3.88 -13.66
C GLU A 12 10.50 -4.30 -13.29
N LYS A 13 10.10 -5.50 -13.72
CA LYS A 13 8.79 -6.08 -13.43
C LYS A 13 8.97 -7.32 -12.55
N LYS A 14 8.16 -7.41 -11.50
CA LYS A 14 8.00 -8.61 -10.68
C LYS A 14 6.51 -8.93 -10.60
N ASP A 15 6.14 -10.16 -10.92
CA ASP A 15 4.78 -10.67 -10.73
C ASP A 15 4.75 -11.46 -9.41
N ILE A 16 3.67 -11.28 -8.64
CA ILE A 16 3.51 -11.92 -7.33
C ILE A 16 2.25 -12.78 -7.38
N GLU A 17 2.48 -14.08 -7.32
CA GLU A 17 1.46 -15.11 -7.51
C GLU A 17 1.25 -15.92 -6.22
N GLY A 18 0.27 -16.82 -6.24
CA GLY A 18 -0.07 -17.67 -5.10
C GLY A 18 -1.36 -17.27 -4.41
N LYS A 19 -1.53 -17.77 -3.18
CA LYS A 19 -2.70 -17.47 -2.34
C LYS A 19 -2.66 -16.03 -1.85
N LEU A 20 -3.81 -15.52 -1.41
CA LEU A 20 -3.95 -14.13 -0.96
C LEU A 20 -2.89 -13.69 0.07
N ILE A 21 -2.62 -14.56 1.06
CA ILE A 21 -1.62 -14.28 2.11
C ILE A 21 -0.20 -14.28 1.53
N GLU A 22 0.12 -15.26 0.67
CA GLU A 22 1.42 -15.34 -0.02
C GLU A 22 1.66 -14.10 -0.89
N GLN A 23 0.61 -13.57 -1.53
CA GLN A 23 0.69 -12.35 -2.32
C GLN A 23 0.95 -11.12 -1.45
N ILE A 24 0.30 -10.99 -0.29
CA ILE A 24 0.54 -9.88 0.65
C ILE A 24 1.98 -9.93 1.17
N GLU A 25 2.43 -11.09 1.64
CA GLU A 25 3.77 -11.26 2.20
C GLU A 25 4.87 -11.13 1.14
N GLY A 26 4.64 -11.70 -0.04
CA GLY A 26 5.53 -11.55 -1.19
C GLY A 26 5.67 -10.09 -1.61
N THR A 27 4.56 -9.35 -1.62
CA THR A 27 4.57 -7.92 -1.94
C THR A 27 5.37 -7.12 -0.93
N GLU A 28 5.18 -7.38 0.36
CA GLU A 28 5.94 -6.72 1.41
C GLU A 28 7.45 -6.99 1.28
N ARG A 29 7.84 -8.25 1.04
CA ARG A 29 9.26 -8.61 0.83
C ARG A 29 9.86 -7.83 -0.34
N VAL A 30 9.17 -7.82 -1.48
CA VAL A 30 9.62 -7.09 -2.67
C VAL A 30 9.69 -5.59 -2.42
N LEU A 31 8.71 -5.00 -1.71
CA LEU A 31 8.75 -3.57 -1.39
C LEU A 31 9.97 -3.20 -0.56
N LYS A 32 10.31 -4.00 0.47
CA LYS A 32 11.49 -3.78 1.31
C LYS A 32 12.80 -3.75 0.51
N GLU A 33 12.91 -4.51 -0.58
CA GLU A 33 14.08 -4.49 -1.47
C GLU A 33 14.29 -3.14 -2.18
N TYR A 34 13.23 -2.33 -2.34
CA TYR A 34 13.28 -1.03 -3.02
C TYR A 34 13.18 0.18 -2.09
N LEU A 35 13.05 -0.06 -0.78
CA LEU A 35 13.07 1.01 0.23
C LEU A 35 14.52 1.30 0.60
N ARG A 36 14.83 2.59 0.77
CA ARG A 36 16.06 2.97 1.45
C ARG A 36 15.90 2.63 2.93
N SER A 37 16.98 2.19 3.56
CA SER A 37 16.99 1.91 4.98
C SER A 37 18.33 2.24 5.60
N GLU A 38 18.30 2.74 6.83
CA GLU A 38 19.48 2.84 7.68
C GLU A 38 19.51 1.62 8.61
N THR A 39 20.66 0.94 8.67
CA THR A 39 20.89 -0.07 9.71
C THR A 39 21.79 0.56 10.75
N LYS A 40 21.25 0.86 11.93
CA LYS A 40 22.08 1.19 13.08
C LYS A 40 22.62 -0.12 13.66
N ILE A 41 23.93 -0.19 13.85
CA ILE A 41 24.58 -1.30 14.55
C ILE A 41 25.01 -0.74 15.90
N GLU A 42 24.22 -1.00 16.94
CA GLU A 42 24.62 -0.71 18.33
C GLU A 42 24.91 -2.03 19.05
N GLY A 43 26.18 -2.29 19.36
CA GLY A 43 26.61 -3.50 20.05
C GLY A 43 26.70 -4.76 19.16
N PHE A 44 26.36 -5.92 19.73
CA PHE A 44 26.40 -7.25 19.06
C PHE A 44 25.05 -7.67 18.45
N GLU A 45 23.99 -6.89 18.66
CA GLU A 45 22.67 -7.17 18.10
C GLU A 45 22.42 -6.31 16.87
N LYS A 46 21.97 -6.94 15.79
CA LYS A 46 21.58 -6.26 14.56
C LYS A 46 20.13 -5.79 14.73
N GLU A 47 19.91 -4.49 14.90
CA GLU A 47 18.56 -3.93 14.91
C GLU A 47 17.88 -4.11 13.54
N GLU A 48 16.54 -4.11 13.55
CA GLU A 48 15.78 -4.10 12.31
C GLU A 48 16.04 -2.81 11.52
N PRO A 49 16.17 -2.90 10.18
CA PRO A 49 16.44 -1.73 9.34
C PRO A 49 15.32 -0.68 9.47
N LEU A 50 15.71 0.56 9.71
CA LEU A 50 14.78 1.70 9.69
C LEU A 50 14.56 2.13 8.24
N PHE A 51 13.39 1.78 7.69
CA PHE A 51 13.04 2.12 6.30
C PHE A 51 12.54 3.57 6.17
N GLU A 52 12.82 4.18 5.01
CA GLU A 52 12.39 5.56 4.70
C GLU A 52 10.86 5.73 4.63
N ILE A 53 10.13 4.64 4.40
CA ILE A 53 8.67 4.57 4.47
C ILE A 53 8.31 3.45 5.46
N PRO A 54 7.42 3.67 6.44
CA PRO A 54 6.95 2.62 7.34
C PRO A 54 6.34 1.47 6.56
N VAL A 55 6.89 0.27 6.76
CA VAL A 55 6.45 -0.95 6.06
C VAL A 55 4.98 -1.26 6.37
N GLU A 56 4.53 -0.95 7.57
CA GLU A 56 3.15 -1.09 8.02
C GLU A 56 2.18 -0.26 7.17
N SER A 57 2.61 0.94 6.74
CA SER A 57 1.79 1.82 5.91
C SER A 57 1.66 1.28 4.49
N LEU A 58 2.74 0.75 3.94
CA LEU A 58 2.71 0.06 2.64
C LEU A 58 1.86 -1.21 2.69
N ARG A 59 2.01 -2.00 3.76
CA ARG A 59 1.22 -3.20 4.00
C ARG A 59 -0.27 -2.88 4.07
N GLU A 60 -0.66 -1.85 4.82
CA GLU A 60 -2.04 -1.38 4.92
C GLU A 60 -2.60 -0.99 3.55
N ALA A 61 -1.85 -0.22 2.76
CA ALA A 61 -2.28 0.18 1.42
C ALA A 61 -2.44 -1.02 0.47
N VAL A 62 -1.54 -2.01 0.51
CA VAL A 62 -1.63 -3.24 -0.29
C VAL A 62 -2.84 -4.08 0.12
N ILE A 63 -3.06 -4.25 1.43
CA ILE A 63 -4.20 -5.01 1.95
C ILE A 63 -5.52 -4.35 1.55
N ASN A 64 -5.63 -3.02 1.67
CA ASN A 64 -6.82 -2.30 1.23
C ASN A 64 -7.03 -2.42 -0.29
N ALA A 65 -5.96 -2.34 -1.07
CA ALA A 65 -6.02 -2.50 -2.52
C ALA A 65 -6.57 -3.89 -2.90
N ILE A 66 -6.17 -4.95 -2.20
CA ILE A 66 -6.67 -6.31 -2.39
C ILE A 66 -8.12 -6.45 -1.91
N ALA A 67 -8.39 -6.07 -0.65
CA ALA A 67 -9.68 -6.25 0.00
C ALA A 67 -10.81 -5.50 -0.71
N HIS A 68 -10.52 -4.33 -1.29
CA HIS A 68 -11.49 -3.46 -1.93
C HIS A 68 -11.40 -3.44 -3.47
N ARG A 69 -10.55 -4.29 -4.08
CA ARG A 69 -10.45 -4.44 -5.55
C ARG A 69 -11.81 -4.78 -6.16
N ASN A 70 -12.09 -4.22 -7.33
CA ASN A 70 -13.15 -4.70 -8.20
C ASN A 70 -12.71 -5.99 -8.92
N TYR A 71 -13.09 -7.15 -8.37
CA TYR A 71 -12.77 -8.45 -8.95
C TYR A 71 -13.48 -8.75 -10.28
N GLN A 72 -14.44 -7.93 -10.70
CA GLN A 72 -15.10 -8.05 -12.01
C GLN A 72 -14.27 -7.46 -13.16
N LEU A 73 -13.27 -6.62 -12.86
CA LEU A 73 -12.39 -6.05 -13.88
C LEU A 73 -11.22 -7.00 -14.17
N PRO A 74 -10.88 -7.27 -15.45
CA PRO A 74 -9.77 -8.13 -15.85
C PRO A 74 -8.42 -7.39 -15.74
N SER A 75 -8.15 -6.79 -14.58
CA SER A 75 -6.93 -6.04 -14.27
C SER A 75 -6.43 -6.39 -12.88
N GLN A 76 -5.13 -6.37 -12.62
CA GLN A 76 -4.54 -6.70 -11.33
C GLN A 76 -4.29 -5.46 -10.47
N VAL A 77 -4.06 -5.65 -9.16
CA VAL A 77 -3.43 -4.60 -8.34
C VAL A 77 -2.02 -4.38 -8.88
N ARG A 78 -1.65 -3.13 -9.14
CA ARG A 78 -0.34 -2.77 -9.70
C ARG A 78 0.37 -1.82 -8.77
N ILE A 79 1.65 -2.08 -8.51
CA ILE A 79 2.47 -1.23 -7.66
C ILE A 79 3.59 -0.63 -8.50
N PHE A 80 3.55 0.69 -8.63
CA PHE A 80 4.57 1.46 -9.34
C PHE A 80 5.49 2.06 -8.29
N ILE A 81 6.79 1.80 -8.45
CA ILE A 81 7.82 2.34 -7.58
C ILE A 81 8.61 3.32 -8.44
N PHE A 82 8.74 4.55 -7.96
CA PHE A 82 9.50 5.66 -8.56
C PHE A 82 10.58 6.13 -7.58
N ASP A 83 11.41 7.09 -7.98
CA ASP A 83 12.43 7.70 -7.12
C ASP A 83 11.88 8.64 -6.05
N ASP A 84 10.70 9.21 -6.27
CA ASP A 84 10.03 10.14 -5.35
C ASP A 84 8.80 9.55 -4.63
N ARG A 85 8.26 8.42 -5.13
CA ARG A 85 7.00 7.87 -4.61
C ARG A 85 6.79 6.39 -4.91
N ILE A 86 5.78 5.82 -4.26
CA ILE A 86 5.19 4.52 -4.56
C ILE A 86 3.69 4.74 -4.84
N GLU A 87 3.18 4.23 -5.96
CA GLU A 87 1.75 4.25 -6.30
C GLU A 87 1.19 2.83 -6.28
N ILE A 88 0.19 2.60 -5.45
CA ILE A 88 -0.57 1.35 -5.40
C ILE A 88 -1.90 1.59 -6.11
N LYS A 89 -2.09 0.95 -7.26
CA LYS A 89 -3.27 1.09 -8.12
C LYS A 89 -4.14 -0.14 -7.98
N SER A 90 -5.36 0.04 -7.47
CA SER A 90 -6.37 -1.00 -7.37
C SER A 90 -7.45 -0.81 -8.44
N PRO A 91 -7.85 -1.88 -9.15
CA PRO A 91 -8.97 -1.82 -10.09
C PRO A 91 -10.28 -1.46 -9.39
N GLY A 92 -11.02 -0.54 -9.98
CA GLY A 92 -12.31 -0.03 -9.50
C GLY A 92 -12.19 1.33 -8.82
N LYS A 93 -13.27 2.10 -8.95
CA LYS A 93 -13.52 3.36 -8.24
C LYS A 93 -14.04 3.13 -6.83
N LEU A 94 -14.09 4.15 -5.98
CA LEU A 94 -14.82 4.09 -4.72
C LEU A 94 -16.32 3.79 -4.98
N PRO A 95 -16.98 2.98 -4.14
CA PRO A 95 -18.44 2.84 -4.23
C PRO A 95 -19.15 4.19 -4.08
N ASN A 96 -20.31 4.38 -4.70
CA ASN A 96 -21.00 5.69 -4.77
C ASN A 96 -21.28 6.36 -3.40
N THR A 97 -21.26 5.62 -2.31
CA THR A 97 -21.46 6.10 -0.93
C THR A 97 -20.15 6.39 -0.19
N VAL A 98 -19.00 6.20 -0.83
CA VAL A 98 -17.66 6.32 -0.26
C VAL A 98 -16.92 7.46 -0.93
N THR A 99 -16.27 8.31 -0.13
CA THR A 99 -15.46 9.43 -0.61
C THR A 99 -14.06 9.36 -0.02
N VAL A 100 -13.11 10.11 -0.59
CA VAL A 100 -11.76 10.18 -0.02
C VAL A 100 -11.79 10.73 1.41
N GLU A 101 -12.65 11.71 1.69
CA GLU A 101 -12.77 12.30 3.02
C GLU A 101 -13.29 11.29 4.05
N ASN A 102 -14.28 10.47 3.69
CA ASN A 102 -14.86 9.55 4.66
C ASN A 102 -13.96 8.34 4.94
N ILE A 103 -13.19 7.84 3.97
CA ILE A 103 -12.22 6.77 4.24
C ILE A 103 -11.06 7.27 5.13
N LYS A 104 -10.67 8.54 5.02
CA LYS A 104 -9.70 9.18 5.92
C LYS A 104 -10.21 9.24 7.36
N LEU A 105 -11.52 9.26 7.56
CA LEU A 105 -12.19 9.19 8.87
C LEU A 105 -12.51 7.76 9.32
N GLY A 106 -12.16 6.74 8.52
CA GLY A 106 -12.35 5.34 8.85
C GLY A 106 -13.74 4.80 8.53
N PHE A 107 -14.41 5.30 7.49
CA PHE A 107 -15.71 4.78 7.06
C PHE A 107 -15.63 3.28 6.67
N PRO A 108 -16.34 2.39 7.37
CA PRO A 108 -16.19 0.94 7.20
C PRO A 108 -17.15 0.42 6.11
N LEU A 109 -16.77 0.57 4.84
CA LEU A 109 -17.52 -0.04 3.73
C LEU A 109 -16.67 -1.04 2.95
N HIS A 110 -17.12 -2.29 2.98
CA HIS A 110 -16.39 -3.44 2.42
C HIS A 110 -17.00 -3.86 1.08
N ARG A 111 -16.24 -3.70 -0.01
CA ARG A 111 -16.67 -4.17 -1.34
C ARG A 111 -16.75 -5.69 -1.42
N ASN A 112 -15.78 -6.37 -0.82
CA ASN A 112 -15.68 -7.82 -0.83
C ASN A 112 -15.73 -8.35 0.61
N PRO A 113 -16.93 -8.49 1.22
CA PRO A 113 -17.06 -8.88 2.62
C PRO A 113 -16.40 -10.22 2.96
N LEU A 114 -16.41 -11.19 2.04
CA LEU A 114 -15.76 -12.49 2.25
C LEU A 114 -14.23 -12.37 2.33
N ILE A 115 -13.64 -11.52 1.49
CA ILE A 115 -12.19 -11.27 1.49
C ILE A 115 -11.79 -10.52 2.75
N VAL A 116 -12.55 -9.48 3.12
CA VAL A 116 -12.35 -8.73 4.36
C VAL A 116 -12.43 -9.64 5.58
N SER A 117 -13.48 -10.46 5.67
CA SER A 117 -13.66 -11.40 6.79
C SER A 117 -12.53 -12.42 6.87
N PHE A 118 -12.06 -12.93 5.72
CA PHE A 118 -10.90 -13.82 5.67
C PHE A 118 -9.63 -13.12 6.18
N LEU A 119 -9.33 -11.92 5.68
CA LEU A 119 -8.15 -11.16 6.09
C LEU A 119 -8.20 -10.73 7.56
N ALA A 120 -9.40 -10.47 8.11
CA ALA A 120 -9.59 -10.19 9.52
C ALA A 120 -9.29 -11.42 10.39
N LYS A 121 -9.75 -12.61 9.99
CA LYS A 121 -9.44 -13.89 10.68
C LYS A 121 -7.95 -14.22 10.63
N GLU A 122 -7.27 -13.86 9.56
CA GLU A 122 -5.82 -14.00 9.40
C GLU A 122 -5.03 -12.84 10.07
N HIS A 123 -5.69 -11.99 10.85
CA HIS A 123 -5.09 -10.86 11.58
C HIS A 123 -4.33 -9.86 10.67
N ARG A 124 -4.73 -9.76 9.40
CA ARG A 124 -4.11 -8.86 8.41
C ARG A 124 -4.79 -7.50 8.34
N MET A 125 -6.08 -7.42 8.65
CA MET A 125 -6.81 -6.14 8.71
C MET A 125 -7.82 -6.10 9.85
N THR A 126 -8.33 -4.90 10.13
CA THR A 126 -9.46 -4.70 11.07
C THR A 126 -10.71 -4.29 10.32
N GLU A 127 -11.87 -4.74 10.78
CA GLU A 127 -13.17 -4.40 10.16
C GLU A 127 -13.72 -3.04 10.62
N ILE A 128 -13.12 -2.44 11.65
CA ILE A 128 -13.60 -1.20 12.29
C ILE A 128 -13.11 0.09 11.59
N GLY A 129 -12.41 -0.01 10.46
CA GLY A 129 -12.02 1.15 9.64
C GLY A 129 -10.82 1.96 10.15
N THR A 130 -10.05 1.46 11.13
CA THR A 130 -8.91 2.21 11.71
C THR A 130 -7.63 2.17 10.86
N GLY A 131 -7.59 1.31 9.84
CA GLY A 131 -6.40 1.06 9.02
C GLY A 131 -5.90 2.28 8.25
N ILE A 132 -6.75 2.90 7.43
CA ILE A 132 -6.41 4.11 6.66
C ILE A 132 -6.04 5.30 7.57
N PRO A 133 -6.81 5.65 8.63
CA PRO A 133 -6.42 6.69 9.57
C PRO A 133 -5.02 6.46 10.19
N ARG A 134 -4.72 5.22 10.59
CA ARG A 134 -3.42 4.84 11.15
C ARG A 134 -2.29 4.99 10.12
N MET A 135 -2.51 4.52 8.89
CA MET A 135 -1.55 4.67 7.79
C MET A 135 -1.22 6.14 7.51
N ILE A 136 -2.23 7.00 7.44
CA ILE A 136 -2.04 8.44 7.22
C ILE A 136 -1.20 9.05 8.33
N ARG A 137 -1.53 8.73 9.59
CA ARG A 137 -0.78 9.21 10.75
C ARG A 137 0.69 8.78 10.70
N LEU A 138 0.94 7.49 10.49
CA LEU A 138 2.30 6.94 10.43
C LEU A 138 3.14 7.58 9.31
N LEU A 139 2.56 7.74 8.12
CA LEU A 139 3.23 8.39 6.99
C LEU A 139 3.56 9.85 7.29
N LYS A 140 2.62 10.60 7.87
CA LYS A 140 2.83 11.98 8.26
C LYS A 140 3.93 12.13 9.31
N GLU A 141 3.96 11.25 10.30
CA GLU A 141 4.96 11.23 11.36
C GLU A 141 6.36 10.90 10.85
N HIS A 142 6.49 9.95 9.91
CA HIS A 142 7.80 9.47 9.44
C HIS A 142 8.35 10.23 8.23
N THR A 143 7.47 10.68 7.34
CA THR A 143 7.88 11.32 6.06
C THR A 143 7.55 12.81 5.99
N GLY A 144 6.81 13.33 6.97
CA GLY A 144 6.26 14.69 6.94
C GLY A 144 5.11 14.89 5.95
N ARG A 145 4.68 13.83 5.24
CA ARG A 145 3.68 13.92 4.18
C ARG A 145 2.59 12.85 4.29
N GLU A 146 1.35 13.26 4.04
CA GLU A 146 0.21 12.34 3.92
C GLU A 146 0.19 11.68 2.53
N PRO A 147 -0.40 10.48 2.39
CA PRO A 147 -0.62 9.88 1.08
C PRO A 147 -1.71 10.64 0.31
N ASP A 148 -1.61 10.64 -1.02
CA ASP A 148 -2.70 11.09 -1.89
C ASP A 148 -3.59 9.90 -2.27
N PHE A 149 -4.89 10.17 -2.37
CA PHE A 149 -5.89 9.22 -2.84
C PHE A 149 -6.54 9.80 -4.09
N GLU A 150 -6.55 9.04 -5.18
CA GLU A 150 -7.01 9.52 -6.49
C GLU A 150 -7.85 8.44 -7.20
N GLU A 151 -8.98 8.85 -7.78
CA GLU A 151 -9.75 8.01 -8.70
C GLU A 151 -9.43 8.39 -10.13
N ARG A 152 -8.85 7.46 -10.90
CA ARG A 152 -8.46 7.70 -12.29
C ARG A 152 -8.74 6.49 -13.16
N ASP A 153 -9.39 6.68 -14.31
CA ASP A 153 -9.54 5.65 -15.35
C ASP A 153 -10.00 4.25 -14.86
N GLN A 154 -11.00 4.21 -13.97
CA GLN A 154 -11.48 2.99 -13.30
C GLN A 154 -10.48 2.35 -12.32
N GLU A 155 -9.59 3.14 -11.74
CA GLU A 155 -8.67 2.72 -10.69
C GLU A 155 -8.76 3.66 -9.49
N PHE A 156 -8.52 3.10 -8.32
CA PHE A 156 -8.23 3.83 -7.10
C PHE A 156 -6.73 3.77 -6.84
N ILE A 157 -6.10 4.92 -6.70
CA ILE A 157 -4.65 5.06 -6.58
C ILE A 157 -4.34 5.61 -5.19
N VAL A 158 -3.50 4.90 -4.45
CA VAL A 158 -2.86 5.39 -3.22
C VAL A 158 -1.42 5.75 -3.57
N ARG A 159 -1.07 7.03 -3.43
CA ARG A 159 0.27 7.55 -3.72
C ARG A 159 0.96 7.90 -2.41
N ILE A 160 2.06 7.21 -2.13
CA ILE A 160 2.88 7.38 -0.93
C ILE A 160 4.20 8.01 -1.34
N TRP A 161 4.51 9.18 -0.81
CA TRP A 161 5.72 9.93 -1.14
C TRP A 161 6.89 9.44 -0.30
N ARG A 162 8.06 9.35 -0.94
CA ARG A 162 9.33 9.15 -0.23
C ARG A 162 9.71 10.47 0.47
N PRO A 163 10.32 10.43 1.66
CA PRO A 163 10.80 11.63 2.32
C PRO A 163 11.89 12.30 1.47
N THR A 164 11.92 13.63 1.48
CA THR A 164 13.06 14.38 0.95
C THR A 164 14.25 14.15 1.88
N LEU A 165 15.38 13.70 1.33
CA LEU A 165 16.66 13.59 2.06
C LEU A 165 17.21 14.97 2.40
#